data_AF-A0A0C2FIP3-F1
#
_entry.id   AF-A0A0C2FIP3-F1
#
_cell.length_a   1.000
_cell.length_b   1.000
_cell.length_c   1.000
_cell.angle_alpha   90.00
_cell.angle_beta   90.00
_cell.angle_gamma   90.00
#
_symmetry.space_group_name_H-M   'P 1'
#
loop_
_entity.id
_entity.type
_entity.pdbx_description
1 polymer ?
#
loop_
_entity_poly.entity_id
_entity_poly.type
_entity_poly.pdbx_seq_one_letter_code
_entity_poly.pdbx_strand_id
1 'polypeptide(L)'
;MIHAKTTAVGCAEAKCVFKATAACFYNQPELQNGELIYTKGRPCVANDECKTYQPSTCANGFCVKGDPPTTPAESSSSETTPSSTSSESTTPSSTSSGSTTPTSTSSKSTTAAINQICPTNWGVNDKIRNKTLEAHNYRRSELAFGRVQKRNGNYYQSASNMIKLKYSCQLEVSARDHAVTCRNGPSSPSSRPNIEENVAQIPKNSVVNRVEAMRKAVISWWKTGRKEKPIGVALTFRAHHLDSPIRHFAMVGSIDLESHNLAVKDMSP
;
A
#
# COMPACT_ATOMS: atom_id res chain seq x y z
N MET A 1 5.53 0.40 6.65
CA MET A 1 4.66 -0.37 5.73
C MET A 1 3.41 -0.97 6.41
N ILE A 2 3.27 -0.88 7.74
CA ILE A 2 2.30 -1.69 8.51
C ILE A 2 1.10 -0.91 9.06
N HIS A 3 0.99 0.39 8.78
CA HIS A 3 -0.20 1.17 9.13
C HIS A 3 -1.44 0.50 8.52
N ALA A 4 -2.33 -0.01 9.37
CA ALA A 4 -3.39 -0.93 8.95
C ALA A 4 -4.42 -0.27 8.04
N LYS A 5 -4.69 1.02 8.25
CA LYS A 5 -5.68 1.82 7.51
C LYS A 5 -5.23 2.17 6.08
N THR A 6 -3.95 2.03 5.72
CA THR A 6 -3.50 2.35 4.37
C THR A 6 -4.21 1.50 3.32
N THR A 7 -4.74 2.16 2.28
CA THR A 7 -5.51 1.49 1.22
C THR A 7 -4.79 1.43 -0.12
N ALA A 8 -3.85 2.35 -0.37
CA ALA A 8 -3.11 2.43 -1.61
C ALA A 8 -1.64 2.79 -1.43
N VAL A 9 -0.82 2.36 -2.38
CA VAL A 9 0.59 2.69 -2.50
C VAL A 9 0.93 3.01 -3.96
N GLY A 10 1.81 3.98 -4.17
CA GLY A 10 2.48 4.21 -5.46
C GLY A 10 3.98 4.36 -5.22
N CYS A 11 4.80 3.77 -6.08
CA CYS A 11 6.24 3.73 -5.88
C CYS A 11 6.99 4.03 -7.17
N ALA A 12 8.20 4.54 -7.02
CA ALA A 12 9.10 4.74 -8.14
C ALA A 12 10.55 4.68 -7.67
N GLU A 13 11.43 4.37 -8.61
CA GLU A 13 12.87 4.51 -8.43
C GLU A 13 13.52 5.25 -9.58
N ALA A 14 14.55 6.03 -9.24
CA ALA A 14 15.36 6.79 -10.17
C ALA A 14 16.83 6.40 -10.06
N LYS A 15 17.54 6.49 -11.19
CA LYS A 15 18.98 6.26 -11.27
C LYS A 15 19.72 7.55 -10.88
N CYS A 16 20.44 7.54 -9.77
CA CYS A 16 21.28 8.64 -9.27
C CYS A 16 22.77 8.34 -9.54
N VAL A 17 23.72 9.25 -9.31
CA VAL A 17 25.14 9.05 -9.74
C VAL A 17 25.72 7.68 -9.32
N PHE A 18 25.78 7.38 -8.02
CA PHE A 18 26.32 6.11 -7.49
C PHE A 18 25.26 5.19 -6.87
N LYS A 19 24.01 5.64 -6.84
CA LYS A 19 22.91 4.96 -6.15
C LYS A 19 21.65 4.95 -7.04
N ALA A 20 20.65 4.17 -6.64
CA ALA A 20 19.27 4.35 -7.05
C ALA A 20 18.49 4.88 -5.84
N THR A 21 17.69 5.92 -6.03
CA THR A 21 16.75 6.39 -5.01
C THR A 21 15.40 5.77 -5.30
N ALA A 22 14.85 5.08 -4.32
CA ALA A 22 13.53 4.45 -4.35
C ALA A 22 12.62 5.18 -3.36
N ALA A 23 11.40 5.47 -3.77
CA ALA A 23 10.38 6.08 -2.93
C ALA A 23 9.04 5.33 -3.07
N CYS A 24 8.29 5.23 -1.97
CA CYS A 24 6.92 4.77 -1.95
C CYS A 24 6.07 5.74 -1.14
N PHE A 25 4.93 6.13 -1.70
CA PHE A 25 3.95 7.05 -1.14
C PHE A 25 2.68 6.28 -0.82
N TYR A 26 2.02 6.63 0.28
CA TYR A 26 0.88 5.90 0.84
C TYR A 26 -0.24 6.87 1.21
N ASN A 27 -1.49 6.51 0.90
CA ASN A 27 -2.63 7.41 1.13
C ASN A 27 -3.16 7.40 2.57
N GLN A 28 -2.30 7.69 3.53
CA GLN A 28 -2.68 7.94 4.91
C GLN A 28 -1.96 9.18 5.43
N PRO A 29 -2.59 9.95 6.34
CA PRO A 29 -1.88 10.93 7.12
C PRO A 29 -0.82 10.24 7.98
N GLU A 30 0.22 11.01 8.33
CA GLU A 30 1.25 10.53 9.25
C GLU A 30 0.63 10.19 10.60
N LEU A 31 0.99 9.01 11.13
CA LEU A 31 0.58 8.57 12.46
C LEU A 31 0.96 9.58 13.55
N GLN A 32 0.00 9.89 14.42
CA GLN A 32 0.20 10.81 15.54
C GLN A 32 0.60 10.07 16.83
N ASN A 33 1.28 10.76 17.75
CA ASN A 33 1.74 10.16 19.01
C ASN A 33 0.56 9.53 19.77
N GLY A 34 0.69 8.24 20.11
CA GLY A 34 -0.38 7.46 20.75
C GLY A 34 -1.34 6.77 19.79
N GLU A 35 -1.33 7.07 18.50
CA GLU A 35 -2.22 6.42 17.52
C GLU A 35 -1.84 4.94 17.32
N LEU A 36 -2.86 4.10 17.13
CA LEU A 36 -2.67 2.68 16.86
C LEU A 36 -2.15 2.46 15.43
N ILE A 37 -1.03 1.74 15.30
CA ILE A 37 -0.47 1.39 13.99
C ILE A 37 -1.34 0.32 13.33
N TYR A 38 -1.75 -0.69 14.11
CA TYR A 38 -2.68 -1.73 13.71
C TYR A 38 -3.40 -2.31 14.92
N THR A 39 -4.56 -2.91 14.70
CA THR A 39 -5.37 -3.53 15.75
C THR A 39 -4.95 -4.97 15.97
N LYS A 40 -4.63 -5.33 17.22
CA LYS A 40 -4.40 -6.73 17.61
C LYS A 40 -5.64 -7.56 17.31
N GLY A 41 -5.45 -8.71 16.66
CA GLY A 41 -6.52 -9.67 16.45
C GLY A 41 -6.15 -10.73 15.43
N ARG A 42 -7.06 -11.65 15.14
CA ARG A 42 -6.87 -12.63 14.07
C ARG A 42 -7.14 -11.98 12.69
N PRO A 43 -6.52 -12.48 11.61
CA PRO A 43 -6.92 -12.16 10.25
C PRO A 43 -8.42 -12.38 10.04
N CYS A 44 -9.00 -11.64 9.09
CA CYS A 44 -10.42 -11.80 8.79
C CYS A 44 -10.71 -13.22 8.27
N VAL A 45 -11.89 -13.73 8.57
CA VAL A 45 -12.43 -14.95 7.93
C VAL A 45 -13.77 -14.71 7.23
N ALA A 46 -14.39 -13.56 7.48
CA ALA A 46 -15.65 -13.15 6.89
C ALA A 46 -15.64 -11.64 6.57
N ASN A 47 -16.51 -11.22 5.64
CA ASN A 47 -16.54 -9.84 5.13
C ASN A 47 -16.90 -8.81 6.21
N ASP A 48 -17.78 -9.16 7.14
CA ASP A 48 -18.26 -8.31 8.24
C ASP A 48 -17.20 -8.03 9.33
N GLU A 49 -16.11 -8.79 9.33
CA GLU A 49 -14.95 -8.55 10.18
C GLU A 49 -14.06 -7.40 9.67
N CYS A 50 -14.25 -6.98 8.41
CA CYS A 50 -13.55 -5.88 7.77
C CYS A 50 -14.29 -4.56 7.97
N LYS A 51 -14.03 -3.91 9.11
CA LYS A 51 -14.79 -2.78 9.63
C LYS A 51 -14.17 -1.41 9.35
N THR A 52 -12.88 -1.35 8.97
CA THR A 52 -12.17 -0.08 8.79
C THR A 52 -12.73 0.76 7.64
N TYR A 53 -13.12 0.14 6.53
CA TYR A 53 -13.75 0.80 5.38
C TYR A 53 -14.92 -0.05 4.90
N GLN A 54 -15.99 0.59 4.44
CA GLN A 54 -17.12 -0.10 3.81
C GLN A 54 -17.42 0.48 2.43
N PRO A 55 -17.83 -0.36 1.45
CA PRO A 55 -17.88 -1.82 1.54
C PRO A 55 -16.48 -2.45 1.55
N SER A 56 -16.27 -3.53 2.31
CA SER A 56 -15.04 -4.34 2.27
C SER A 56 -15.35 -5.83 2.26
N THR A 57 -14.47 -6.62 1.65
CA THR A 57 -14.53 -8.08 1.67
C THR A 57 -13.29 -8.68 2.32
N CYS A 58 -13.42 -9.89 2.84
CA CYS A 58 -12.31 -10.66 3.34
C CYS A 58 -11.78 -11.60 2.24
N ALA A 59 -10.48 -11.50 1.94
CA ALA A 59 -9.80 -12.38 1.01
C ALA A 59 -8.46 -12.84 1.60
N ASN A 60 -8.32 -14.14 1.85
CA ASN A 60 -7.08 -14.75 2.37
C ASN A 60 -6.55 -14.08 3.66
N GLY A 61 -7.44 -13.72 4.59
CA GLY A 61 -7.07 -13.02 5.83
C GLY A 61 -6.87 -11.52 5.71
N PHE A 62 -7.10 -10.93 4.52
CA PHE A 62 -7.04 -9.50 4.29
C PHE A 62 -8.39 -8.85 4.07
N CYS A 63 -8.51 -7.62 4.54
CA CYS A 63 -9.61 -6.76 4.17
C CYS A 63 -9.30 -6.04 2.86
N VAL A 64 -10.12 -6.30 1.85
CA VAL A 64 -10.05 -5.67 0.53
C VAL A 64 -11.13 -4.59 0.50
N LYS A 65 -10.71 -3.32 0.45
CA LYS A 65 -11.63 -2.19 0.31
C LYS A 65 -12.31 -2.26 -1.07
N GLY A 66 -13.62 -2.40 -1.05
CA GLY A 66 -14.49 -2.26 -2.21
C GLY A 66 -14.69 -0.79 -2.59
N ASP A 67 -15.16 -0.59 -3.82
CA ASP A 67 -15.54 0.73 -4.27
C ASP A 67 -16.98 1.00 -3.78
N PRO A 68 -17.30 2.23 -3.32
CA PRO A 68 -18.65 2.54 -2.88
C PRO A 68 -19.65 2.28 -4.01
N PRO A 69 -20.87 1.81 -3.71
CA PRO A 69 -21.89 1.62 -4.74
C PRO A 69 -22.10 2.93 -5.49
N THR A 70 -21.95 2.92 -6.81
CA THR A 70 -22.16 4.10 -7.68
C THR A 70 -23.65 4.40 -7.90
N THR A 71 -24.51 4.04 -6.95
CA THR A 71 -25.95 4.28 -7.06
C THR A 71 -26.22 5.75 -6.73
N PRO A 72 -26.86 6.53 -7.63
CA PRO A 72 -27.43 7.81 -7.25
C PRO A 72 -28.36 7.56 -6.07
N ALA A 73 -28.27 8.39 -5.02
CA ALA A 73 -29.14 8.29 -3.87
C ALA A 73 -30.60 8.52 -4.31
N GLU A 74 -31.30 7.44 -4.63
CA GLU A 74 -32.73 7.45 -4.87
C GLU A 74 -33.40 7.36 -3.49
N SER A 75 -34.00 8.47 -3.07
CA SER A 75 -34.73 8.61 -1.83
C SER A 75 -35.75 7.49 -1.66
N SER A 76 -35.57 6.74 -0.58
CA SER A 76 -36.56 5.82 -0.03
C SER A 76 -37.80 6.60 0.40
N SER A 77 -38.91 6.42 -0.31
CA SER A 77 -40.27 6.61 0.21
C SER A 77 -41.00 5.28 0.07
N SER A 78 -41.32 4.68 1.22
CA SER A 78 -42.01 3.41 1.35
C SER A 78 -43.51 3.58 1.15
N GLU A 79 -44.14 2.70 0.36
CA GLU A 79 -45.54 2.28 0.60
C GLU A 79 -45.80 0.87 0.04
N THR A 80 -46.74 0.19 0.69
CA THR A 80 -46.93 -1.26 0.86
C THR A 80 -47.85 -1.95 -0.18
N THR A 81 -47.96 -3.28 0.00
CA THR A 81 -49.05 -4.25 -0.37
C THR A 81 -48.87 -5.15 -1.63
N PRO A 82 -49.49 -6.37 -1.72
CA PRO A 82 -48.72 -7.63 -1.76
C PRO A 82 -49.08 -8.63 -2.90
N SER A 83 -48.24 -9.69 -3.00
CA SER A 83 -48.48 -11.06 -3.54
C SER A 83 -48.90 -11.27 -5.01
N SER A 84 -48.11 -12.03 -5.78
CA SER A 84 -48.35 -13.48 -6.07
C SER A 84 -47.41 -14.09 -7.17
N THR A 85 -46.87 -15.26 -6.83
CA THR A 85 -46.77 -16.54 -7.59
C THR A 85 -46.11 -16.67 -9.00
N SER A 86 -44.98 -17.38 -8.99
CA SER A 86 -44.45 -18.48 -9.86
C SER A 86 -44.26 -18.40 -11.38
N SER A 87 -43.03 -18.84 -11.76
CA SER A 87 -42.58 -19.59 -12.96
C SER A 87 -42.69 -18.87 -14.33
N GLU A 88 -41.78 -18.97 -15.29
CA GLU A 88 -41.11 -20.14 -15.85
C GLU A 88 -39.93 -19.74 -16.78
N SER A 89 -39.11 -20.74 -17.10
CA SER A 89 -37.92 -20.79 -17.96
C SER A 89 -38.15 -20.37 -19.44
N THR A 90 -37.11 -19.87 -20.12
CA THR A 90 -36.51 -20.53 -21.32
C THR A 90 -35.35 -19.72 -21.92
N THR A 91 -34.26 -20.46 -22.18
CA THR A 91 -33.11 -20.19 -23.05
C THR A 91 -33.55 -19.93 -24.50
N PRO A 92 -32.70 -19.32 -25.35
CA PRO A 92 -31.81 -20.16 -26.16
C PRO A 92 -30.41 -19.60 -26.41
N SER A 93 -29.48 -20.55 -26.50
CA SER A 93 -28.15 -20.43 -27.10
C SER A 93 -28.22 -20.27 -28.61
N SER A 94 -27.26 -19.55 -29.19
CA SER A 94 -26.80 -19.85 -30.55
C SER A 94 -25.33 -19.47 -30.75
N THR A 95 -24.56 -20.53 -30.93
CA THR A 95 -23.19 -20.66 -31.44
C THR A 95 -23.04 -20.07 -32.85
N SER A 96 -21.87 -19.50 -33.17
CA SER A 96 -21.24 -19.73 -34.47
C SER A 96 -19.76 -19.34 -34.46
N SER A 97 -18.94 -20.32 -34.81
CA SER A 97 -17.51 -20.24 -35.07
C SER A 97 -17.22 -19.68 -36.48
N GLY A 98 -16.09 -19.00 -36.63
CA GLY A 98 -15.57 -18.58 -37.94
C GLY A 98 -14.06 -18.38 -37.92
N SER A 99 -13.35 -19.38 -38.44
CA SER A 99 -11.90 -19.45 -38.67
C SER A 99 -11.48 -18.61 -39.89
N THR A 100 -10.28 -18.00 -39.91
CA THR A 100 -9.24 -18.19 -40.94
C THR A 100 -8.03 -17.23 -40.82
N THR A 101 -6.84 -17.85 -40.67
CA THR A 101 -5.57 -17.66 -41.42
C THR A 101 -4.67 -16.41 -41.18
N PRO A 102 -3.33 -16.56 -41.18
CA PRO A 102 -2.39 -15.63 -40.55
C PRO A 102 -1.75 -14.65 -41.53
N THR A 103 -1.60 -13.40 -41.12
CA THR A 103 -0.81 -12.41 -41.86
C THR A 103 0.26 -11.83 -40.95
N SER A 104 1.50 -12.12 -41.32
CA SER A 104 2.73 -11.50 -40.85
C SER A 104 2.66 -9.96 -40.89
N THR A 105 2.93 -9.30 -39.77
CA THR A 105 3.27 -7.87 -39.79
C THR A 105 4.35 -7.55 -38.76
N SER A 106 5.36 -6.86 -39.28
CA SER A 106 6.59 -6.39 -38.66
C SER A 106 6.35 -5.40 -37.50
N SER A 107 7.14 -5.59 -36.44
CA SER A 107 7.62 -4.64 -35.43
C SER A 107 6.85 -3.32 -35.22
N LYS A 108 5.91 -3.31 -34.26
CA LYS A 108 5.47 -2.09 -33.54
C LYS A 108 4.77 -2.44 -32.21
N SER A 109 5.46 -3.09 -31.29
CA SER A 109 4.90 -3.42 -29.96
C SER A 109 6.00 -3.45 -28.89
N THR A 110 6.18 -2.35 -28.16
CA THR A 110 7.03 -2.33 -26.96
C THR A 110 6.66 -1.29 -25.89
N THR A 111 5.83 -0.26 -26.18
CA THR A 111 5.49 0.79 -25.18
C THR A 111 4.12 0.62 -24.50
N ALA A 112 3.09 0.15 -25.22
CA ALA A 112 1.96 -0.57 -24.60
C ALA A 112 2.52 -1.87 -23.99
N ALA A 113 1.80 -2.88 -23.52
CA ALA A 113 2.38 -4.11 -22.93
C ALA A 113 3.28 -3.98 -21.65
N ILE A 114 4.20 -3.01 -21.54
CA ILE A 114 5.04 -2.75 -20.36
C ILE A 114 4.45 -1.68 -19.42
N ASN A 115 3.46 -0.91 -19.89
CA ASN A 115 2.86 0.21 -19.17
C ASN A 115 1.32 0.23 -19.32
N GLN A 116 0.64 -0.77 -18.80
CA GLN A 116 -0.81 -0.94 -18.85
C GLN A 116 -1.49 -0.56 -17.52
N ILE A 117 -0.79 -0.66 -16.39
CA ILE A 117 -1.37 -0.34 -15.07
C ILE A 117 -1.53 1.18 -14.91
N CYS A 118 -0.54 1.96 -15.37
CA CYS A 118 -0.62 3.42 -15.39
C CYS A 118 -0.19 3.96 -16.77
N PRO A 119 -1.05 3.86 -17.80
CA PRO A 119 -0.67 4.14 -19.19
C PRO A 119 -0.14 5.56 -19.44
N THR A 120 -0.62 6.53 -18.67
CA THR A 120 -0.21 7.95 -18.76
C THR A 120 1.05 8.27 -17.94
N ASN A 121 1.42 7.40 -17.01
CA ASN A 121 2.62 7.59 -16.19
C ASN A 121 3.85 7.06 -16.92
N TRP A 122 4.90 7.87 -16.94
CA TRP A 122 6.21 7.47 -17.44
C TRP A 122 7.15 7.10 -16.29
N GLY A 123 8.25 6.43 -16.64
CA GLY A 123 9.34 6.16 -15.72
C GLY A 123 9.21 4.87 -14.92
N VAL A 124 8.01 4.36 -14.64
CA VAL A 124 7.80 3.07 -13.97
C VAL A 124 7.07 2.12 -14.92
N ASN A 125 7.42 0.83 -14.90
CA ASN A 125 6.77 -0.19 -15.73
C ASN A 125 5.98 -1.18 -14.85
N ASP A 126 5.07 -1.93 -15.46
CA ASP A 126 4.15 -2.82 -14.75
C ASP A 126 4.85 -3.90 -13.93
N LYS A 127 6.02 -4.36 -14.36
CA LYS A 127 6.81 -5.34 -13.61
C LYS A 127 7.26 -4.78 -12.26
N ILE A 128 7.71 -3.53 -12.22
CA ILE A 128 8.08 -2.84 -10.99
C ILE A 128 6.84 -2.64 -10.10
N ARG A 129 5.72 -2.17 -10.68
CA ARG A 129 4.46 -1.94 -9.95
C ARG A 129 3.96 -3.20 -9.28
N ASN A 130 3.82 -4.27 -10.04
CA ASN A 130 3.33 -5.56 -9.55
C ASN A 130 4.25 -6.13 -8.47
N LYS A 131 5.56 -6.19 -8.72
CA LYS A 131 6.50 -6.75 -7.74
C LYS A 131 6.59 -5.94 -6.47
N THR A 132 6.48 -4.62 -6.58
CA THR A 132 6.47 -3.74 -5.40
C THR A 132 5.19 -3.89 -4.60
N LEU A 133 4.02 -3.90 -5.26
CA LEU A 133 2.73 -4.11 -4.60
C LEU A 133 2.66 -5.49 -3.91
N GLU A 134 3.08 -6.54 -4.63
CA GLU A 134 3.17 -7.91 -4.11
C GLU A 134 4.07 -7.95 -2.86
N ALA A 135 5.25 -7.33 -2.91
CA ALA A 135 6.18 -7.30 -1.80
C ALA A 135 5.62 -6.58 -0.55
N HIS A 136 4.82 -5.52 -0.72
CA HIS A 136 4.14 -4.84 0.37
C HIS A 136 3.02 -5.71 0.96
N ASN A 137 2.13 -6.22 0.11
CA ASN A 137 0.99 -7.01 0.54
C ASN A 137 1.44 -8.33 1.19
N TYR A 138 2.43 -9.03 0.64
CA TYR A 138 3.01 -10.22 1.27
C TYR A 138 3.46 -9.95 2.71
N ARG A 139 4.20 -8.86 2.93
CA ARG A 139 4.69 -8.46 4.26
C ARG A 139 3.57 -8.10 5.23
N ARG A 140 2.57 -7.36 4.76
CA ARG A 140 1.37 -7.05 5.55
C ARG A 140 0.63 -8.34 5.94
N SER A 141 0.66 -9.37 5.09
CA SER A 141 0.05 -10.68 5.36
C SER A 141 0.79 -11.37 6.48
N GLU A 142 2.12 -11.50 6.33
CA GLU A 142 2.96 -12.13 7.35
C GLU A 142 2.79 -11.46 8.72
N LEU A 143 2.63 -10.14 8.77
CA LEU A 143 2.30 -9.45 10.02
C LEU A 143 0.90 -9.79 10.52
N ALA A 144 -0.12 -9.75 9.65
CA ALA A 144 -1.49 -10.07 10.02
C ALA A 144 -1.60 -11.48 10.61
N PHE A 145 -0.87 -12.45 10.06
CA PHE A 145 -0.79 -13.83 10.56
C PHE A 145 0.15 -14.01 11.76
N GLY A 146 0.80 -12.95 12.27
CA GLY A 146 1.69 -13.03 13.43
C GLY A 146 3.03 -13.74 13.15
N ARG A 147 3.48 -13.78 11.90
CA ARG A 147 4.70 -14.49 11.45
C ARG A 147 5.95 -13.62 11.39
N VAL A 148 5.86 -12.38 11.87
CA VAL A 148 6.97 -11.43 11.84
C VAL A 148 7.72 -11.45 13.16
N GLN A 149 8.97 -11.90 13.12
CA GLN A 149 9.84 -11.94 14.28
C GLN A 149 10.48 -10.56 14.56
N LYS A 150 10.47 -10.15 15.83
CA LYS A 150 11.17 -8.98 16.37
C LYS A 150 12.66 -9.28 16.57
N ARG A 151 13.45 -8.23 16.84
CA ARG A 151 14.88 -8.36 17.17
C ARG A 151 15.15 -9.31 18.34
N ASN A 152 14.27 -9.34 19.33
CA ASN A 152 14.43 -10.16 20.55
C ASN A 152 13.94 -11.61 20.39
N GLY A 153 13.72 -12.09 19.17
CA GLY A 153 13.29 -13.46 18.90
C GLY A 153 11.78 -13.71 19.05
N ASN A 154 11.07 -12.86 19.80
CA ASN A 154 9.61 -12.92 19.93
C ASN A 154 8.90 -12.43 18.65
N TYR A 155 7.64 -12.82 18.45
CA TYR A 155 6.83 -12.37 17.32
C TYR A 155 6.07 -11.07 17.62
N TYR A 156 5.77 -10.29 16.59
CA TYR A 156 4.75 -9.24 16.65
C TYR A 156 3.37 -9.87 16.81
N GLN A 157 2.46 -9.18 17.51
CA GLN A 157 1.07 -9.64 17.59
C GLN A 157 0.42 -9.64 16.21
N SER A 158 -0.44 -10.62 15.95
CA SER A 158 -1.26 -10.69 14.74
C SER A 158 -2.18 -9.46 14.62
N ALA A 159 -2.54 -9.13 13.38
CA ALA A 159 -3.39 -7.99 13.06
C ALA A 159 -4.75 -8.43 12.54
N SER A 160 -5.83 -7.87 13.11
CA SER A 160 -7.15 -7.86 12.47
C SER A 160 -7.28 -6.63 11.59
N ASN A 161 -8.25 -6.63 10.68
CA ASN A 161 -8.57 -5.46 9.85
C ASN A 161 -7.38 -4.90 9.03
N MET A 162 -6.40 -5.74 8.70
CA MET A 162 -5.27 -5.33 7.86
C MET A 162 -5.75 -5.14 6.42
N ILE A 163 -5.67 -3.91 5.91
CA ILE A 163 -6.11 -3.62 4.54
C ILE A 163 -5.07 -4.13 3.52
N LYS A 164 -5.55 -4.78 2.46
CA LYS A 164 -4.75 -5.09 1.26
C LYS A 164 -4.60 -3.82 0.42
N LEU A 165 -3.37 -3.45 0.11
CA LEU A 165 -3.06 -2.27 -0.68
C LEU A 165 -3.45 -2.49 -2.15
N LYS A 166 -4.02 -1.45 -2.77
CA LYS A 166 -4.13 -1.29 -4.23
C LYS A 166 -2.96 -0.42 -4.74
N TYR A 167 -2.58 -0.56 -6.01
CA TYR A 167 -1.61 0.34 -6.62
C TYR A 167 -2.29 1.66 -7.02
N SER A 168 -1.63 2.80 -6.78
CA SER A 168 -2.13 4.12 -7.19
C SER A 168 -1.16 4.81 -8.14
N CYS A 169 -1.63 5.06 -9.36
CA CYS A 169 -0.89 5.83 -10.36
C CYS A 169 -0.68 7.28 -9.93
N GLN A 170 -1.60 7.86 -9.14
CA GLN A 170 -1.44 9.21 -8.62
C GLN A 170 -0.31 9.28 -7.58
N LEU A 171 -0.23 8.31 -6.66
CA LEU A 171 0.87 8.24 -5.69
C LEU A 171 2.22 7.92 -6.36
N GLU A 172 2.21 7.16 -7.46
CA GLU A 172 3.41 6.89 -8.25
C GLU A 172 4.02 8.16 -8.84
N VAL A 173 3.20 9.13 -9.23
CA VAL A 173 3.69 10.44 -9.71
C VAL A 173 4.49 11.14 -8.61
N SER A 174 3.92 11.26 -7.40
CA SER A 174 4.63 11.87 -6.26
C SER A 174 5.91 11.11 -5.90
N ALA A 175 5.87 9.77 -5.91
CA ALA A 175 7.04 8.94 -5.66
C ALA A 175 8.14 9.14 -6.70
N ARG A 176 7.77 9.25 -7.98
CA ARG A 176 8.71 9.50 -9.08
C ARG A 176 9.35 10.87 -8.93
N ASP A 177 8.53 11.89 -8.70
CA ASP A 177 8.99 13.27 -8.59
C ASP A 177 9.94 13.45 -7.40
N HIS A 178 9.71 12.73 -6.29
CA HIS A 178 10.71 12.63 -5.23
C HIS A 178 11.97 11.87 -5.67
N ALA A 179 11.83 10.67 -6.23
CA ALA A 179 12.95 9.78 -6.54
C ALA A 179 13.98 10.45 -7.46
N VAL A 180 13.52 11.22 -8.47
CA VAL A 180 14.41 11.93 -9.42
C VAL A 180 15.22 13.05 -8.78
N THR A 181 14.85 13.54 -7.59
CA THR A 181 15.67 14.50 -6.83
C THR A 181 16.94 13.88 -6.27
N CYS A 182 17.02 12.54 -6.21
CA CYS A 182 18.14 11.80 -5.65
C CYS A 182 18.48 12.14 -4.19
N ARG A 183 17.55 12.75 -3.45
CA ARG A 183 17.71 13.05 -2.03
C ARG A 183 17.74 11.79 -1.17
N ASN A 184 18.38 11.90 -0.01
CA ASN A 184 18.46 10.82 0.99
C ASN A 184 17.62 11.18 2.21
N GLY A 185 16.31 11.01 2.09
CA GLY A 185 15.37 11.34 3.16
C GLY A 185 14.01 11.70 2.60
N PRO A 186 12.97 11.69 3.43
CA PRO A 186 11.62 12.04 3.00
C PRO A 186 11.51 13.52 2.64
N SER A 187 10.51 13.82 1.82
CA SER A 187 9.98 15.17 1.60
C SER A 187 9.30 15.71 2.86
N SER A 188 9.21 17.05 2.96
CA SER A 188 8.54 17.70 4.09
C SER A 188 7.05 17.33 4.14
N PRO A 189 6.47 17.01 5.32
CA PRO A 189 5.06 16.68 5.44
C PRO A 189 4.12 17.74 4.86
N SER A 190 4.48 19.03 4.97
CA SER A 190 3.68 20.14 4.43
C SER A 190 3.55 20.09 2.90
N SER A 191 4.53 19.48 2.22
CA SER A 191 4.49 19.28 0.76
C SER A 191 3.67 18.04 0.32
N ARG A 192 3.20 17.23 1.27
CA ARG A 192 2.47 15.97 1.02
C ARG A 192 1.37 15.72 2.05
N PRO A 193 0.37 16.62 2.16
CA PRO A 193 -0.69 16.49 3.15
C PRO A 193 -1.44 15.16 3.00
N ASN A 194 -1.69 14.48 4.11
CA ASN A 194 -2.37 13.18 4.17
C ASN A 194 -1.65 12.04 3.42
N ILE A 195 -0.35 12.17 3.18
CA ILE A 195 0.46 11.16 2.50
C ILE A 195 1.70 10.82 3.32
N GLU A 196 1.87 9.54 3.64
CA GLU A 196 3.08 8.99 4.21
C GLU A 196 4.09 8.65 3.11
N GLU A 197 5.38 8.66 3.45
CA GLU A 197 6.47 8.42 2.52
C GLU A 197 7.56 7.52 3.11
N ASN A 198 8.08 6.61 2.29
CA ASN A 198 9.29 5.87 2.56
C ASN A 198 10.31 6.11 1.44
N VAL A 199 11.56 6.41 1.83
CA VAL A 199 12.68 6.63 0.88
C VAL A 199 13.84 5.70 1.23
N ALA A 200 14.51 5.16 0.22
CA ALA A 200 15.75 4.41 0.38
C ALA A 200 16.72 4.72 -0.76
N GLN A 201 18.01 4.84 -0.42
CA GLN A 201 19.07 4.84 -1.41
C GLN A 201 19.77 3.48 -1.47
N ILE A 202 19.80 2.89 -2.66
CA ILE A 202 20.39 1.58 -2.90
C ILE A 202 21.67 1.75 -3.73
N PRO A 203 22.83 1.25 -3.29
CA PRO A 203 24.05 1.30 -4.09
C PRO A 203 23.85 0.63 -5.45
N LYS A 204 24.24 1.29 -6.55
CA LYS A 204 24.05 0.76 -7.91
C LYS A 204 24.73 -0.58 -8.12
N ASN A 205 25.95 -0.72 -7.63
CA ASN A 205 26.73 -1.96 -7.72
C ASN A 205 26.10 -3.13 -6.94
N SER A 206 25.12 -2.88 -6.08
CA SER A 206 24.42 -3.92 -5.34
C SER A 206 23.22 -4.49 -6.08
N VAL A 207 22.80 -3.91 -7.22
CA VAL A 207 21.57 -4.30 -7.93
C VAL A 207 21.80 -4.40 -9.43
N VAL A 208 21.20 -5.42 -10.04
CA VAL A 208 21.37 -5.68 -11.49
C VAL A 208 20.37 -4.91 -12.34
N ASN A 209 19.22 -4.54 -11.79
CA ASN A 209 18.18 -3.82 -12.51
C ASN A 209 17.27 -3.03 -11.56
N ARG A 210 16.36 -2.27 -12.17
CA ARG A 210 15.38 -1.41 -11.52
C ARG A 210 14.39 -2.15 -10.60
N VAL A 211 13.92 -3.33 -11.03
CA VAL A 211 13.06 -4.20 -10.22
C VAL A 211 13.76 -4.63 -8.93
N GLU A 212 15.03 -5.01 -9.03
CA GLU A 212 15.85 -5.41 -7.89
C GLU A 212 16.15 -4.22 -6.97
N ALA A 213 16.38 -3.03 -7.51
CA ALA A 213 16.51 -1.80 -6.72
C ALA A 213 15.26 -1.56 -5.85
N MET A 214 14.06 -1.60 -6.44
CA MET A 214 12.83 -1.46 -5.67
C MET A 214 12.63 -2.58 -4.66
N ARG A 215 12.88 -3.84 -5.04
CA ARG A 215 12.77 -4.97 -4.12
C ARG A 215 13.68 -4.79 -2.91
N LYS A 216 14.92 -4.34 -3.10
CA LYS A 216 15.87 -4.07 -2.02
C LYS A 216 15.43 -2.92 -1.12
N ALA A 217 14.83 -1.87 -1.67
CA ALA A 217 14.25 -0.78 -0.89
C ALA A 217 13.12 -1.28 0.03
N VAL A 218 12.18 -2.05 -0.51
CA VAL A 218 11.09 -2.65 0.29
C VAL A 218 11.64 -3.58 1.39
N ILE A 219 12.70 -4.33 1.10
CA ILE A 219 13.40 -5.16 2.09
C ILE A 219 14.06 -4.31 3.17
N SER A 220 14.74 -3.21 2.81
CA SER A 220 15.45 -2.38 3.78
C SER A 220 14.48 -1.71 4.75
N TRP A 221 13.35 -1.18 4.27
CA TRP A 221 12.29 -0.62 5.12
C TRP A 221 11.70 -1.68 6.05
N TRP A 222 11.39 -2.87 5.52
CA TRP A 222 10.84 -3.95 6.34
C TRP A 222 11.79 -4.44 7.43
N LYS A 223 13.09 -4.50 7.10
CA LYS A 223 14.15 -5.00 7.97
C LYS A 223 14.27 -4.20 9.26
N THR A 224 13.86 -2.92 9.28
CA THR A 224 13.96 -2.10 10.49
C THR A 224 13.06 -2.61 11.61
N GLY A 225 11.85 -3.11 11.32
CA GLY A 225 10.99 -3.76 12.33
C GLY A 225 11.60 -5.03 12.93
N ARG A 226 12.53 -5.69 12.24
CA ARG A 226 13.22 -6.88 12.73
C ARG A 226 14.52 -6.57 13.48
N LYS A 227 15.05 -5.36 13.35
CA LYS A 227 16.40 -4.99 13.84
C LYS A 227 16.41 -3.90 14.90
N GLU A 228 15.45 -2.98 14.83
CA GLU A 228 15.35 -1.89 15.78
C GLU A 228 14.69 -2.34 17.09
N LYS A 229 14.68 -1.44 18.08
CA LYS A 229 13.86 -1.60 19.29
C LYS A 229 12.41 -1.83 18.85
N PRO A 230 11.76 -2.95 19.21
CA PRO A 230 10.43 -3.25 18.71
C PRO A 230 9.39 -2.23 19.19
N ILE A 231 8.37 -2.01 18.36
CA ILE A 231 7.14 -1.34 18.79
C ILE A 231 6.58 -2.11 19.99
N GLY A 232 6.21 -1.37 21.05
CA GLY A 232 5.71 -1.95 22.29
C GLY A 232 4.40 -2.73 22.10
N VAL A 233 4.02 -3.50 23.12
CA VAL A 233 2.83 -4.36 23.08
C VAL A 233 1.51 -3.60 22.88
N ALA A 234 1.49 -2.30 23.16
CA ALA A 234 0.35 -1.43 22.88
C ALA A 234 0.12 -1.19 21.38
N LEU A 235 1.10 -1.52 20.51
CA LEU A 235 1.04 -1.32 19.05
C LEU A 235 0.79 0.13 18.63
N THR A 236 1.11 1.07 19.52
CA THR A 236 0.96 2.49 19.30
C THR A 236 2.22 3.12 18.75
N PHE A 237 2.00 4.13 17.93
CA PHE A 237 3.02 5.05 17.51
C PHE A 237 3.44 5.97 18.66
N ARG A 238 4.72 6.35 18.70
CA ARG A 238 5.32 7.13 19.80
C ARG A 238 6.38 8.07 19.24
N ALA A 239 6.55 9.23 19.86
CA ALA A 239 7.49 10.26 19.40
C ALA A 239 8.92 9.70 19.14
N HIS A 240 9.47 8.89 20.04
CA HIS A 240 10.82 8.33 19.87
C HIS A 240 10.99 7.39 18.65
N HIS A 241 9.91 6.96 18.00
CA HIS A 241 9.99 6.18 16.77
C HIS A 241 10.28 7.05 15.53
N LEU A 242 10.07 8.38 15.58
CA LEU A 242 10.28 9.32 14.47
C LEU A 242 11.74 9.33 14.01
N ASP A 243 12.65 9.48 14.97
CA ASP A 243 14.08 9.59 14.71
C ASP A 243 14.76 8.21 14.58
N SER A 244 13.98 7.12 14.73
CA SER A 244 14.48 5.76 14.61
C SER A 244 14.22 5.19 13.21
N PRO A 245 15.11 4.31 12.69
CA PRO A 245 14.86 3.59 11.44
C PRO A 245 13.56 2.77 11.42
N ILE A 246 12.97 2.47 12.58
CA ILE A 246 11.70 1.73 12.69
C ILE A 246 10.53 2.47 12.01
N ARG A 247 10.64 3.79 11.79
CA ARG A 247 9.65 4.55 11.01
C ARG A 247 9.38 3.94 9.63
N HIS A 248 10.39 3.39 8.97
CA HIS A 248 10.22 2.80 7.65
C HIS A 248 9.33 1.54 7.70
N PHE A 249 9.46 0.76 8.77
CA PHE A 249 8.64 -0.40 9.04
C PHE A 249 7.23 0.00 9.49
N ALA A 250 7.07 1.02 10.34
CA ALA A 250 5.77 1.48 10.83
C ALA A 250 4.94 2.25 9.77
N MET A 251 5.61 2.94 8.82
CA MET A 251 5.10 4.12 8.07
C MET A 251 4.81 5.24 9.02
N VAL A 252 5.85 5.98 9.36
CA VAL A 252 5.75 7.08 10.27
C VAL A 252 6.39 8.27 9.60
N GLY A 253 5.69 9.39 9.73
CA GLY A 253 6.14 10.69 9.30
C GLY A 253 7.49 11.13 9.84
N SER A 254 8.09 12.09 9.17
CA SER A 254 9.13 12.92 9.79
C SER A 254 8.43 14.18 10.24
N ILE A 255 8.52 14.59 11.51
CA ILE A 255 7.89 15.86 11.89
C ILE A 255 8.62 17.01 11.20
N ASP A 256 7.86 18.02 10.75
CA ASP A 256 8.40 19.35 10.54
C ASP A 256 8.94 19.92 11.88
N LEU A 257 10.06 20.64 11.85
CA LEU A 257 10.75 21.11 13.07
C LEU A 257 9.83 21.93 14.00
N GLU A 258 8.81 22.58 13.45
CA GLU A 258 7.80 23.33 14.21
C GLU A 258 6.92 22.45 15.10
N SER A 259 6.45 21.29 14.61
CA SER A 259 5.62 20.40 15.45
C SER A 259 6.47 19.57 16.42
N HIS A 260 7.77 19.43 16.19
CA HIS A 260 8.70 18.84 17.15
C HIS A 260 8.79 19.71 18.42
N ASN A 261 8.81 21.04 18.28
CA ASN A 261 8.80 21.96 19.42
C ASN A 261 7.49 21.94 20.22
N LEU A 262 6.35 21.64 19.58
CA LEU A 262 5.09 21.41 20.30
C LEU A 262 5.08 20.06 21.02
N ALA A 263 5.52 18.97 20.36
CA ALA A 263 5.55 17.64 20.97
C ALA A 263 6.51 17.53 22.16
N VAL A 264 7.64 18.26 22.13
CA VAL A 264 8.58 18.34 23.26
C VAL A 264 8.02 19.16 24.42
N LYS A 265 7.21 20.20 24.14
CA LYS A 265 6.53 20.98 25.20
C LYS A 265 5.51 20.15 25.98
N ASP A 266 4.77 19.26 25.32
CA ASP A 266 3.81 18.36 25.97
C ASP A 266 4.45 17.19 26.73
N MET A 267 5.78 17.03 26.65
CA MET A 267 6.54 15.98 27.36
C MET A 267 7.35 16.50 28.56
N SER A 268 7.21 17.77 28.94
CA SER A 268 7.74 18.29 30.22
C SER A 268 6.68 18.15 31.31
N PRO A 269 7.02 17.58 32.48
CA PRO A 269 6.10 17.39 33.60
C PRO A 269 5.65 18.71 34.24
#